data_AF-A0A7Y8J1Q5-F1
#
_entry.id   AF-A0A7Y8J1Q5-F1
#
_cell.length_a   1.000
_cell.length_b   1.000
_cell.length_c   1.000
_cell.angle_alpha   90.00
_cell.angle_beta   90.00
_cell.angle_gamma   90.00
#
_symmetry.space_group_name_H-M   'P 1'
#
loop_
_entity.id
_entity.type
_entity.pdbx_description
1 polymer ?
#
loop_
_entity_poly.entity_id
_entity_poly.type
_entity_poly.pdbx_seq_one_letter_code
_entity_poly.pdbx_strand_id
1 'polypeptide(L)'
;MTNKIPTDFDPIGEESARVIVRRLFDKVDGTAAQSASATYFNLCKRVVQESPGLLPPSAASADYAGLMVNCYPLHPRLLETARDRQGALQDFRKSRGVLRLFARILRDVWESGEGPDLISAGEINWSSPRIQADPLQRLNRDNFKASVTADVEKHAGELDGRNPRGVHRRVASALLLESLPMQPNSGMDAADLTLAVLRQAEAGPEPSEALDRLVGVCWHTYQMPGGRGWQFRYDPNIIKQIEERKGQIPFEDARSRVPAEAQQYFGGPSFKLAA
;
A
#
# COMPACT_ATOMS: atom_id res chain seq x y z
N MET A 1 -46.44 -14.23 -13.02
CA MET A 1 -45.78 -14.06 -11.71
C MET A 1 -44.31 -13.77 -11.97
N THR A 2 -43.96 -12.50 -12.01
CA THR A 2 -42.61 -12.01 -12.35
C THR A 2 -41.79 -11.98 -11.07
N ASN A 3 -40.85 -12.92 -10.93
CA ASN A 3 -39.87 -12.93 -9.84
C ASN A 3 -38.91 -11.75 -10.03
N LYS A 4 -39.13 -10.67 -9.28
CA LYS A 4 -38.14 -9.62 -9.06
C LYS A 4 -37.10 -10.19 -8.09
N ILE A 5 -35.92 -10.51 -8.61
CA ILE A 5 -34.72 -10.70 -7.78
C ILE A 5 -34.40 -9.31 -7.21
N PRO A 6 -34.31 -9.12 -5.88
CA PRO A 6 -33.84 -7.87 -5.34
C PRO A 6 -32.32 -7.79 -5.62
N THR A 7 -31.94 -7.02 -6.64
CA THR A 7 -30.61 -6.43 -6.73
C THR A 7 -30.50 -5.36 -5.65
N ASP A 8 -30.26 -5.82 -4.42
CA ASP A 8 -29.84 -4.99 -3.30
C ASP A 8 -28.41 -5.38 -2.93
N PHE A 9 -27.50 -5.10 -3.85
CA PHE A 9 -26.07 -5.10 -3.57
C PHE A 9 -25.65 -3.64 -3.55
N ASP A 10 -25.82 -3.01 -2.39
CA ASP A 10 -25.21 -1.72 -2.07
C ASP A 10 -23.82 -2.01 -1.51
N PRO A 11 -22.76 -1.97 -2.33
CA PRO A 11 -21.44 -2.44 -1.94
C PRO A 11 -20.89 -1.63 -0.77
N ILE A 12 -21.30 -0.37 -0.59
CA ILE A 12 -20.78 0.51 0.46
C ILE A 12 -21.81 0.72 1.55
N GLY A 13 -23.10 0.85 1.23
CA GLY A 13 -24.06 1.48 2.11
C GLY A 13 -23.55 2.88 2.42
N GLU A 14 -24.06 3.94 1.78
CA GLU A 14 -23.75 5.32 2.21
C GLU A 14 -23.82 5.47 3.74
N GLU A 15 -24.73 4.71 4.35
CA GLU A 15 -24.93 4.55 5.78
C GLU A 15 -23.69 4.02 6.53
N SER A 16 -22.99 2.99 6.03
CA SER A 16 -21.84 2.38 6.71
C SER A 16 -20.62 3.31 6.75
N ALA A 17 -20.31 3.99 5.64
CA ALA A 17 -19.22 4.95 5.58
C ALA A 17 -19.47 6.15 6.52
N ARG A 18 -20.69 6.71 6.48
CA ARG A 18 -21.11 7.78 7.40
C ARG A 18 -21.05 7.35 8.86
N VAL A 19 -21.37 6.10 9.18
CA VAL A 19 -21.26 5.55 10.55
C VAL A 19 -19.80 5.49 11.01
N ILE A 20 -18.87 5.07 10.16
CA ILE A 20 -17.43 5.05 10.50
C ILE A 20 -16.92 6.47 10.77
N VAL A 21 -17.23 7.41 9.87
CA VAL A 21 -16.84 8.82 10.04
C VAL A 21 -17.40 9.40 11.34
N ARG A 22 -18.69 9.23 11.61
CA ARG A 22 -19.34 9.70 12.86
C ARG A 22 -18.75 9.10 14.14
N ARG A 23 -18.14 7.92 14.06
CA ARG A 23 -17.48 7.28 15.21
C ARG A 23 -16.03 7.73 15.40
N LEU A 24 -15.39 8.23 14.34
CA LEU A 24 -14.00 8.64 14.34
C LEU A 24 -13.83 10.15 14.53
N PHE A 25 -14.83 10.95 14.13
CA PHE A 25 -14.80 12.40 14.15
C PHE A 25 -16.00 12.96 14.90
N ASP A 26 -15.75 13.88 15.83
CA ASP A 26 -16.81 14.58 16.57
C ASP A 26 -17.64 15.50 15.66
N LYS A 27 -16.96 16.18 14.72
CA LYS A 27 -17.58 17.05 13.72
C LYS A 27 -16.77 17.04 12.43
N VAL A 28 -17.48 17.09 11.31
CA VAL A 28 -16.92 17.22 9.97
C VAL A 28 -17.54 18.43 9.30
N ASP A 29 -16.73 19.24 8.63
CA ASP A 29 -17.20 20.39 7.85
C ASP A 29 -17.75 19.92 6.50
N GLY A 30 -19.06 20.09 6.30
CA GLY A 30 -19.73 19.72 5.06
C GLY A 30 -19.28 20.56 3.86
N THR A 31 -18.90 21.82 4.06
CA THR A 31 -18.37 22.66 2.97
C THR A 31 -16.99 22.19 2.55
N ALA A 32 -16.14 21.82 3.51
CA ALA A 32 -14.85 21.21 3.22
C ALA A 32 -15.00 19.87 2.49
N ALA A 33 -15.96 19.03 2.89
CA ALA A 33 -16.26 17.76 2.23
C ALA A 33 -16.67 17.94 0.76
N GLN A 34 -17.55 18.91 0.49
CA GLN A 34 -17.97 19.24 -0.89
C GLN A 34 -16.81 19.80 -1.72
N SER A 35 -15.98 20.67 -1.14
CA SER A 35 -14.82 21.23 -1.81
C SER A 35 -13.80 20.14 -2.15
N ALA A 36 -13.49 19.24 -1.21
CA ALA A 36 -12.58 18.13 -1.44
C ALA A 36 -13.11 17.20 -2.53
N SER A 37 -14.39 16.83 -2.47
CA SER A 37 -15.03 15.99 -3.49
C SER A 37 -14.95 16.61 -4.89
N ALA A 38 -15.28 17.90 -5.03
CA ALA A 38 -15.20 18.59 -6.32
C ALA A 38 -13.76 18.63 -6.88
N THR A 39 -12.79 18.91 -6.02
CA THR A 39 -11.37 18.95 -6.40
C THR A 39 -10.88 17.59 -6.89
N TYR A 40 -11.13 16.52 -6.13
CA TYR A 40 -10.69 15.17 -6.50
C TYR A 40 -11.48 14.63 -7.70
N PHE A 41 -12.75 14.97 -7.84
CA PHE A 41 -13.52 14.63 -9.04
C PHE A 41 -12.90 15.23 -10.31
N ASN A 42 -12.53 16.51 -10.27
CA ASN A 42 -11.85 17.18 -11.38
C ASN A 42 -10.46 16.59 -11.66
N LEU A 43 -9.72 16.24 -10.59
CA LEU A 43 -8.43 15.56 -10.70
C LEU A 43 -8.58 14.20 -11.40
N CYS A 44 -9.49 13.34 -10.94
CA CYS A 44 -9.74 12.03 -11.55
C CYS A 44 -10.16 12.17 -13.02
N LYS A 45 -11.03 13.14 -13.35
CA LYS A 45 -11.43 13.42 -14.74
C LYS A 45 -10.23 13.81 -15.60
N ARG A 46 -9.37 14.71 -15.12
CA ARG A 46 -8.17 15.12 -15.84
C ARG A 46 -7.25 13.91 -16.09
N VAL A 47 -6.97 13.11 -15.07
CA VAL A 47 -6.10 11.93 -15.18
C VAL A 47 -6.68 10.91 -16.18
N VAL A 48 -7.97 10.62 -16.13
CA VAL A 48 -8.62 9.69 -17.07
C VAL A 48 -8.55 10.21 -18.51
N GLN A 49 -8.64 11.54 -18.72
CA GLN A 49 -8.56 12.16 -20.04
C GLN A 49 -7.13 12.18 -20.60
N GLU A 50 -6.15 12.55 -19.78
CA GLU A 50 -4.75 12.70 -20.20
C GLU A 50 -4.00 11.36 -20.23
N SER A 51 -4.40 10.40 -19.39
CA SER A 51 -3.71 9.11 -19.23
C SER A 51 -4.73 7.98 -18.98
N PRO A 52 -5.42 7.51 -20.04
CA PRO A 52 -6.39 6.44 -19.94
C PRO A 52 -5.78 5.17 -19.34
N GLY A 53 -6.48 4.56 -18.38
CA GLY A 53 -6.06 3.31 -17.73
C GLY A 53 -5.28 3.51 -16.43
N LEU A 54 -4.89 4.73 -16.05
CA LEU A 54 -4.24 5.01 -14.76
C LEU A 54 -5.20 5.02 -13.57
N LEU A 55 -6.51 5.08 -13.81
CA LEU A 55 -7.53 5.05 -12.78
C LEU A 55 -8.65 4.08 -13.16
N PRO A 56 -9.34 3.48 -12.17
CA PRO A 56 -10.53 2.69 -12.42
C PRO A 56 -11.61 3.53 -13.12
N PRO A 57 -12.43 2.96 -14.00
CA PRO A 57 -13.46 3.71 -14.74
C PRO A 57 -14.46 4.46 -13.84
N SER A 58 -14.73 3.93 -12.64
CA SER A 58 -15.63 4.53 -11.66
C SER A 58 -15.05 5.77 -10.96
N ALA A 59 -13.72 5.95 -10.95
CA ALA A 59 -13.06 7.02 -10.18
C ALA A 59 -13.47 8.44 -10.62
N ALA A 60 -13.82 8.62 -11.89
CA ALA A 60 -14.25 9.89 -12.47
C ALA A 60 -15.78 10.00 -12.60
N SER A 61 -16.55 9.19 -11.85
CA SER A 61 -18.02 9.22 -11.83
C SER A 61 -18.58 10.16 -10.77
N ALA A 62 -19.78 10.69 -11.01
CA ALA A 62 -20.49 11.52 -10.03
C ALA A 62 -20.82 10.72 -8.75
N ASP A 63 -21.09 9.42 -8.89
CA ASP A 63 -21.37 8.53 -7.75
C ASP A 63 -20.14 8.42 -6.83
N TYR A 64 -18.95 8.27 -7.40
CA TYR A 64 -17.71 8.23 -6.62
C TYR A 64 -17.42 9.56 -5.91
N ALA A 65 -17.72 10.70 -6.56
CA ALA A 65 -17.66 12.01 -5.92
C ALA A 65 -18.66 12.13 -4.74
N GLY A 66 -19.88 11.59 -4.90
CA GLY A 66 -20.87 11.52 -3.82
C GLY A 66 -20.40 10.69 -2.63
N LEU A 67 -19.77 9.53 -2.90
CA LEU A 67 -19.15 8.71 -1.85
C LEU A 67 -18.07 9.48 -1.09
N MET A 68 -17.26 10.29 -1.78
CA MET A 68 -16.23 11.10 -1.16
C MET A 68 -16.78 12.12 -0.16
N VAL A 69 -17.93 12.74 -0.45
CA VAL A 69 -18.63 13.62 0.50
C VAL A 69 -19.06 12.82 1.75
N ASN A 70 -19.54 11.60 1.56
CA ASN A 70 -20.06 10.75 2.63
C ASN A 70 -18.97 10.18 3.54
N CYS A 71 -17.75 10.01 3.05
CA CYS A 71 -16.63 9.46 3.81
C CYS A 71 -15.57 10.49 4.23
N TYR A 72 -15.70 11.75 3.82
CA TYR A 72 -14.77 12.82 4.20
C TYR A 72 -14.60 12.89 5.73
N PRO A 73 -13.36 13.02 6.25
CA PRO A 73 -12.08 13.30 5.55
C PRO A 73 -11.29 12.04 5.11
N LEU A 74 -11.92 10.87 5.06
CA LEU A 74 -11.28 9.64 4.60
C LEU A 74 -11.49 9.46 3.09
N HIS A 75 -10.50 8.94 2.38
CA HIS A 75 -10.64 8.56 0.98
C HIS A 75 -11.58 7.33 0.83
N PRO A 76 -12.52 7.27 -0.15
CA PRO A 76 -13.44 6.14 -0.28
C PRO A 76 -12.74 4.79 -0.37
N ARG A 77 -11.66 4.70 -1.18
CA ARG A 77 -10.86 3.47 -1.35
C ARG A 77 -10.30 2.92 -0.03
N LEU A 78 -9.97 3.78 0.92
CA LEU A 78 -9.46 3.38 2.24
C LEU A 78 -10.53 2.66 3.07
N LEU A 79 -11.80 3.07 2.94
CA LEU A 79 -12.91 2.43 3.65
C LEU A 79 -13.33 1.10 3.02
N GLU A 80 -13.29 0.97 1.69
CA GLU A 80 -13.56 -0.30 0.98
C GLU A 80 -12.60 -1.39 1.45
N THR A 81 -11.30 -1.06 1.42
CA THR A 81 -10.19 -1.80 2.02
C THR A 81 -10.52 -2.26 3.44
N ALA A 82 -11.13 -1.41 4.28
CA ALA A 82 -11.46 -1.77 5.66
C ALA A 82 -12.64 -2.74 5.79
N ARG A 83 -13.65 -2.60 4.92
CA ARG A 83 -14.88 -3.41 4.91
C ARG A 83 -14.63 -4.82 4.44
N ASP A 84 -13.98 -5.00 3.30
CA ASP A 84 -13.75 -6.33 2.71
C ASP A 84 -12.96 -7.24 3.67
N ARG A 85 -12.23 -6.62 4.59
CA ARG A 85 -11.45 -7.26 5.65
C ARG A 85 -12.23 -7.60 6.90
N GLN A 86 -13.34 -6.92 7.21
CA GLN A 86 -14.25 -7.34 8.29
C GLN A 86 -14.84 -8.73 8.00
N GLY A 87 -15.03 -9.07 6.71
CA GLY A 87 -15.44 -10.39 6.26
C GLY A 87 -14.31 -11.43 6.30
N ALA A 88 -13.12 -11.06 5.81
CA ALA A 88 -11.96 -11.95 5.69
C ALA A 88 -11.29 -12.31 7.04
N LEU A 89 -11.32 -11.40 8.02
CA LEU A 89 -10.78 -11.62 9.37
C LEU A 89 -11.85 -12.31 10.23
N GLN A 90 -12.12 -13.58 9.94
CA GLN A 90 -13.19 -14.34 10.61
C GLN A 90 -12.97 -14.58 12.11
N ASP A 91 -11.76 -14.34 12.64
CA ASP A 91 -11.45 -14.48 14.07
C ASP A 91 -11.73 -13.23 14.92
N PHE A 92 -12.17 -12.12 14.31
CA PHE A 92 -12.39 -10.88 15.04
C PHE A 92 -13.82 -10.78 15.60
N ARG A 93 -13.95 -10.26 16.83
CA ARG A 93 -15.17 -9.54 17.23
C ARG A 93 -15.16 -8.20 16.49
N LYS A 94 -15.76 -8.23 15.29
CA LYS A 94 -15.39 -7.60 13.99
C LYS A 94 -15.34 -6.07 13.80
N SER A 95 -15.95 -5.23 14.63
CA SER A 95 -16.01 -3.77 14.33
C SER A 95 -15.04 -2.91 15.14
N ARG A 96 -14.63 -3.36 16.33
CA ARG A 96 -13.80 -2.56 17.25
C ARG A 96 -12.33 -2.51 16.86
N GLY A 97 -11.81 -3.57 16.21
CA GLY A 97 -10.40 -3.64 15.78
C GLY A 97 -10.10 -2.67 14.64
N VAL A 98 -10.95 -2.67 13.61
CA VAL A 98 -10.85 -1.77 12.46
C VAL A 98 -10.96 -0.31 12.90
N LEU A 99 -12.00 0.05 13.67
CA LEU A 99 -12.15 1.43 14.17
C LEU A 99 -10.95 1.87 15.01
N ARG A 100 -10.37 0.97 15.80
CA ARG A 100 -9.19 1.28 16.60
C ARG A 100 -7.94 1.50 15.73
N LEU A 101 -7.73 0.69 14.70
CA LEU A 101 -6.65 0.91 13.73
C LEU A 101 -6.80 2.27 13.06
N PHE A 102 -8.00 2.59 12.58
CA PHE A 102 -8.31 3.89 11.99
C PHE A 102 -8.07 5.04 12.98
N ALA A 103 -8.52 4.93 14.22
CA ALA A 103 -8.26 5.94 15.24
C ALA A 103 -6.76 6.19 15.48
N ARG A 104 -5.92 5.14 15.41
CA ARG A 104 -4.46 5.27 15.51
C ARG A 104 -3.85 5.92 14.27
N ILE A 105 -4.30 5.54 13.08
CA ILE A 105 -3.88 6.18 11.82
C ILE A 105 -4.20 7.68 11.86
N LEU A 106 -5.43 8.03 12.22
CA LEU A 106 -5.86 9.42 12.37
C LEU A 106 -5.02 10.17 13.39
N ARG A 107 -4.72 9.52 14.53
CA ARG A 107 -3.88 10.12 15.55
C ARG A 107 -2.47 10.41 15.05
N ASP A 108 -1.86 9.49 14.30
CA ASP A 108 -0.52 9.68 13.74
C ASP A 108 -0.49 10.74 12.64
N VAL A 109 -1.52 10.80 11.79
CA VAL A 109 -1.67 11.85 10.76
C VAL A 109 -1.85 13.23 11.42
N TRP A 110 -2.63 13.31 12.49
CA TRP A 110 -2.82 14.56 13.22
C TRP A 110 -1.53 15.04 13.90
N GLU A 111 -0.81 14.13 14.56
CA GLU A 111 0.45 14.47 15.23
C GLU A 111 1.60 14.78 14.26
N SER A 112 1.55 14.31 13.00
CA SER A 112 2.55 14.68 12.00
C SER A 112 2.43 16.13 11.53
N GLY A 113 1.29 16.79 11.78
CA GLY A 113 1.06 18.20 11.42
C GLY A 113 0.90 18.47 9.91
N GLU A 114 0.79 17.44 9.09
CA GLU A 114 0.79 17.57 7.62
C GLU A 114 -0.57 18.01 7.03
N GLY A 115 -1.67 17.79 7.77
CA GLY A 115 -3.01 18.25 7.39
C GLY A 115 -3.42 17.90 5.94
N PRO A 116 -3.40 16.62 5.53
CA PRO A 116 -3.74 16.26 4.16
C PRO A 116 -5.22 16.56 3.86
N ASP A 117 -5.53 16.93 2.61
CA ASP A 117 -6.90 17.24 2.17
C ASP A 117 -7.85 16.03 2.30
N LEU A 118 -7.29 14.83 2.09
CA LEU A 118 -7.94 13.55 2.31
C LEU A 118 -6.95 12.57 2.92
N ILE A 119 -7.44 11.74 3.84
CA ILE A 119 -6.64 10.68 4.46
C ILE A 119 -6.82 9.42 3.62
N SER A 120 -5.76 9.04 2.91
CA SER A 120 -5.72 7.85 2.06
C SER A 120 -4.89 6.73 2.70
N ALA A 121 -4.76 5.60 2.00
CA ALA A 121 -3.92 4.50 2.46
C ALA A 121 -2.42 4.84 2.41
N GLY A 122 -2.03 5.86 1.63
CA GLY A 122 -0.65 6.35 1.56
C GLY A 122 -0.19 7.08 2.83
N GLU A 123 -1.11 7.59 3.64
CA GLU A 123 -0.84 8.41 4.82
C GLU A 123 -0.57 7.56 6.07
N ILE A 124 -0.69 6.23 5.97
CA ILE A 124 -0.45 5.31 7.06
C ILE A 124 1.05 5.23 7.35
N ASN A 125 1.44 5.59 8.57
CA ASN A 125 2.82 5.46 9.02
C ASN A 125 3.08 4.05 9.60
N TRP A 126 3.50 3.11 8.76
CA TRP A 126 3.81 1.75 9.19
C TRP A 126 4.98 1.63 10.18
N SER A 127 5.82 2.67 10.30
CA SER A 127 6.89 2.75 11.31
C SER A 127 6.41 3.17 12.69
N SER A 128 5.16 3.65 12.81
CA SER A 128 4.62 4.09 14.09
C SER A 128 4.50 2.91 15.05
N PRO A 129 5.07 2.99 16.27
CA PRO A 129 4.89 1.95 17.28
C PRO A 129 3.41 1.72 17.64
N ARG A 130 2.56 2.76 17.54
CA ARG A 130 1.12 2.64 17.74
C ARG A 130 0.49 1.79 16.64
N ILE A 131 0.89 2.00 15.39
CA ILE A 131 0.40 1.21 14.26
C ILE A 131 1.06 -0.18 14.24
N GLN A 132 2.24 -0.41 14.79
CA GLN A 132 2.80 -1.77 14.83
C GLN A 132 2.20 -2.63 15.97
N ALA A 133 1.89 -2.02 17.13
CA ALA A 133 1.50 -2.75 18.34
C ALA A 133 0.08 -3.36 18.36
N ASP A 134 -0.85 -2.97 17.48
CA ASP A 134 -2.25 -3.48 17.49
C ASP A 134 -2.61 -4.32 16.24
N PRO A 135 -2.30 -3.91 14.99
CA PRO A 135 -2.57 -4.74 13.83
C PRO A 135 -1.59 -5.90 13.69
N LEU A 136 -0.27 -5.75 13.91
CA LEU A 136 0.66 -6.86 13.61
C LEU A 136 0.62 -7.97 14.68
N GLN A 137 0.66 -7.59 15.96
CA GLN A 137 0.68 -8.57 17.06
C GLN A 137 -0.65 -9.28 17.29
N ARG A 138 -1.80 -8.63 17.02
CA ARG A 138 -3.13 -9.22 17.28
C ARG A 138 -3.81 -9.82 16.06
N LEU A 139 -3.35 -9.51 14.84
CA LEU A 139 -3.78 -10.20 13.62
C LEU A 139 -2.91 -11.43 13.29
N ASN A 140 -1.96 -11.80 14.17
CA ASN A 140 -0.93 -12.81 13.89
C ASN A 140 -0.19 -12.47 12.58
N ARG A 141 0.16 -11.19 12.44
CA ARG A 141 0.76 -10.55 11.27
C ARG A 141 2.15 -9.99 11.57
N ASP A 142 2.78 -10.37 12.69
CA ASP A 142 4.17 -9.99 13.03
C ASP A 142 5.15 -10.29 11.88
N ASN A 143 4.82 -11.26 11.03
CA ASN A 143 5.58 -11.59 9.83
C ASN A 143 5.65 -10.47 8.78
N PHE A 144 4.73 -9.48 8.78
CA PHE A 144 4.84 -8.28 7.94
C PHE A 144 5.82 -7.24 8.49
N LYS A 145 6.35 -7.40 9.72
CA LYS A 145 7.38 -6.49 10.23
C LYS A 145 8.63 -6.50 9.34
N ALA A 146 8.98 -7.67 8.80
CA ALA A 146 10.09 -7.80 7.85
C ALA A 146 9.85 -6.99 6.57
N SER A 147 8.64 -7.04 5.99
CA SER A 147 8.31 -6.27 4.79
C SER A 147 8.23 -4.77 5.07
N VAL A 148 7.75 -4.35 6.25
CA VAL A 148 7.78 -2.95 6.66
C VAL A 148 9.22 -2.44 6.69
N THR A 149 10.11 -3.13 7.39
CA THR A 149 11.50 -2.69 7.53
C THR A 149 12.27 -2.74 6.22
N ALA A 150 12.15 -3.83 5.45
CA ALA A 150 12.89 -3.99 4.21
C ALA A 150 12.35 -3.09 3.08
N ASP A 151 11.05 -3.07 2.87
CA ASP A 151 10.49 -2.47 1.65
C ASP A 151 9.84 -1.10 1.88
N VAL A 152 9.09 -0.92 2.97
CA VAL A 152 8.43 0.36 3.25
C VAL A 152 9.42 1.39 3.82
N GLU A 153 10.25 0.99 4.79
CA GLU A 153 11.18 1.89 5.47
C GLU A 153 12.44 2.11 4.65
N LYS A 154 13.09 1.02 4.22
CA LYS A 154 14.34 1.04 3.48
C LYS A 154 14.13 1.26 1.98
N HIS A 155 13.68 0.28 1.18
CA HIS A 155 13.66 0.43 -0.29
C HIS A 155 12.84 1.63 -0.78
N ALA A 156 11.61 1.77 -0.31
CA ALA A 156 10.77 2.92 -0.65
C ALA A 156 11.38 4.24 -0.13
N GLY A 157 11.99 4.21 1.05
CA GLY A 157 12.71 5.37 1.62
C GLY A 157 13.94 5.79 0.81
N GLU A 158 14.72 4.83 0.32
CA GLU A 158 15.88 5.07 -0.54
C GLU A 158 15.44 5.68 -1.88
N LEU A 159 14.34 5.19 -2.46
CA LEU A 159 13.75 5.74 -3.69
C LEU A 159 13.17 7.16 -3.49
N ASP A 160 12.59 7.44 -2.32
CA ASP A 160 12.06 8.77 -1.97
C ASP A 160 13.14 9.74 -1.46
N GLY A 161 14.34 9.23 -1.15
CA GLY A 161 15.47 10.00 -0.63
C GLY A 161 15.13 10.73 0.68
N ARG A 162 15.20 12.07 0.65
CA ARG A 162 14.93 12.90 1.84
C ARG A 162 13.45 13.19 2.09
N ASN A 163 12.55 12.81 1.17
CA ASN A 163 11.13 13.05 1.35
C ASN A 163 10.53 11.96 2.24
N PRO A 164 10.17 12.25 3.51
CA PRO A 164 9.70 11.22 4.41
C PRO A 164 8.36 10.60 3.96
N ARG A 165 7.61 11.30 3.10
CA ARG A 165 6.27 10.97 2.59
C ARG A 165 6.25 10.95 1.06
N GLY A 166 7.35 10.55 0.44
CA GLY A 166 7.43 10.44 -1.00
C GLY A 166 6.46 9.39 -1.56
N VAL A 167 6.33 9.39 -2.88
CA VAL A 167 5.35 8.57 -3.58
C VAL A 167 5.59 7.07 -3.35
N HIS A 168 6.84 6.64 -3.26
CA HIS A 168 7.15 5.22 -3.10
C HIS A 168 6.69 4.70 -1.73
N ARG A 169 6.89 5.46 -0.64
CA ARG A 169 6.37 5.10 0.69
C ARG A 169 4.85 5.06 0.72
N ARG A 170 4.19 5.99 0.06
CA ARG A 170 2.72 6.04 0.00
C ARG A 170 2.16 4.84 -0.77
N VAL A 171 2.76 4.51 -1.92
CA VAL A 171 2.42 3.35 -2.74
C VAL A 171 2.66 2.05 -1.97
N ALA A 172 3.84 1.88 -1.36
CA ALA A 172 4.16 0.72 -0.55
C ALA A 172 3.21 0.59 0.65
N SER A 173 2.85 1.71 1.29
CA SER A 173 1.90 1.75 2.40
C SER A 173 0.50 1.26 1.99
N ALA A 174 -0.03 1.76 0.88
CA ALA A 174 -1.34 1.37 0.39
C ALA A 174 -1.38 -0.10 -0.05
N LEU A 175 -0.34 -0.57 -0.72
CA LEU A 175 -0.22 -1.97 -1.13
C LEU A 175 -0.11 -2.90 0.08
N LEU A 176 0.72 -2.55 1.08
CA LEU A 176 0.87 -3.32 2.31
C LEU A 176 -0.46 -3.42 3.06
N LEU A 177 -1.18 -2.29 3.14
CA LEU A 177 -2.53 -2.28 3.71
C LEU A 177 -3.38 -3.35 3.02
N GLU A 178 -3.45 -3.33 1.68
CA GLU A 178 -4.23 -4.29 0.87
C GLU A 178 -3.83 -5.74 1.05
N SER A 179 -2.57 -6.00 1.33
CA SER A 179 -2.05 -7.36 1.47
C SER A 179 -2.22 -8.00 2.84
N LEU A 180 -2.64 -7.24 3.86
CA LEU A 180 -2.85 -7.76 5.22
C LEU A 180 -3.72 -9.04 5.31
N PRO A 181 -4.80 -9.21 4.54
CA PRO A 181 -5.64 -10.41 4.64
C PRO A 181 -4.98 -11.66 4.06
N MET A 182 -3.99 -11.50 3.18
CA MET A 182 -3.28 -12.58 2.49
C MET A 182 -4.16 -13.55 1.69
N GLN A 183 -5.28 -13.08 1.17
CA GLN A 183 -6.07 -13.82 0.21
C GLN A 183 -5.46 -13.65 -1.20
N PRO A 184 -5.75 -14.54 -2.17
CA PRO A 184 -5.23 -14.42 -3.54
C PRO A 184 -5.55 -13.09 -4.26
N ASN A 185 -6.54 -12.35 -3.76
CA ASN A 185 -6.98 -11.02 -4.23
C ASN A 185 -6.62 -9.89 -3.25
N SER A 186 -5.76 -10.12 -2.26
CA SER A 186 -5.29 -9.11 -1.29
C SER A 186 -4.13 -8.30 -1.84
N GLY A 187 -4.42 -7.50 -2.86
CA GLY A 187 -3.45 -6.66 -3.54
C GLY A 187 -4.13 -5.68 -4.48
N MET A 188 -3.33 -4.90 -5.19
CA MET A 188 -3.84 -3.86 -6.10
C MET A 188 -3.14 -3.95 -7.45
N ASP A 189 -3.88 -3.69 -8.52
CA ASP A 189 -3.27 -3.29 -9.79
C ASP A 189 -2.83 -1.83 -9.75
N ALA A 190 -2.19 -1.37 -10.82
CA ALA A 190 -1.67 0.00 -10.90
C ALA A 190 -2.79 1.06 -10.83
N ALA A 191 -3.96 0.78 -11.39
CA ALA A 191 -5.06 1.74 -11.43
C ALA A 191 -5.70 1.90 -10.04
N ASP A 192 -6.02 0.78 -9.38
CA ASP A 192 -6.55 0.76 -8.02
C ASP A 192 -5.56 1.38 -7.03
N LEU A 193 -4.26 1.12 -7.19
CA LEU A 193 -3.23 1.67 -6.34
C LEU A 193 -3.06 3.18 -6.56
N THR A 194 -3.12 3.64 -7.81
CA THR A 194 -3.12 5.07 -8.12
C THR A 194 -4.30 5.76 -7.45
N LEU A 195 -5.52 5.23 -7.59
CA LEU A 195 -6.70 5.74 -6.90
C LEU A 195 -6.53 5.76 -5.37
N ALA A 196 -5.84 4.77 -4.79
CA ALA A 196 -5.66 4.67 -3.35
C ALA A 196 -4.73 5.72 -2.74
N VAL A 197 -3.89 6.39 -3.55
CA VAL A 197 -2.87 7.32 -3.07
C VAL A 197 -2.79 8.65 -3.83
N LEU A 198 -3.48 8.82 -4.96
CA LEU A 198 -3.35 10.04 -5.78
C LEU A 198 -3.59 11.31 -4.96
N ARG A 199 -2.68 12.29 -5.07
CA ARG A 199 -2.82 13.62 -4.43
C ARG A 199 -3.09 14.71 -5.45
N GLN A 200 -3.72 15.80 -4.99
CA GLN A 200 -4.07 16.96 -5.83
C GLN A 200 -2.87 17.58 -6.56
N ALA A 201 -1.68 17.56 -5.96
CA ALA A 201 -0.48 18.14 -6.54
C ALA A 201 0.16 17.27 -7.65
N GLU A 202 -0.32 16.05 -7.86
CA GLU A 202 0.28 15.07 -8.78
C GLU A 202 -0.38 15.12 -10.15
N ALA A 203 0.35 14.74 -11.20
CA ALA A 203 -0.17 14.67 -12.56
C ALA A 203 -1.05 13.44 -12.80
N GLY A 204 -0.74 12.31 -12.14
CA GLY A 204 -1.45 11.04 -12.28
C GLY A 204 -0.52 9.82 -12.40
N PRO A 205 0.51 9.82 -13.26
CA PRO A 205 1.39 8.66 -13.48
C PRO A 205 2.28 8.28 -12.29
N GLU A 206 2.55 9.22 -11.37
CA GLU A 206 3.56 9.07 -10.34
C GLU A 206 3.37 7.82 -9.45
N PRO A 207 2.15 7.48 -8.98
CA PRO A 207 1.94 6.25 -8.21
C PRO A 207 2.18 4.96 -9.00
N SER A 208 1.81 4.92 -10.27
CA SER A 208 2.03 3.75 -11.13
C SER A 208 3.52 3.56 -11.43
N GLU A 209 4.24 4.63 -11.76
CA GLU A 209 5.69 4.56 -11.99
C GLU A 209 6.44 4.18 -10.70
N ALA A 210 5.99 4.68 -9.56
CA ALA A 210 6.55 4.31 -8.26
C ALA A 210 6.32 2.83 -7.94
N LEU A 211 5.16 2.27 -8.30
CA LEU A 211 4.90 0.83 -8.17
C LEU A 211 5.89 0.01 -9.00
N ASP A 212 6.13 0.38 -10.26
CA ASP A 212 7.07 -0.32 -11.14
C ASP A 212 8.48 -0.33 -10.56
N ARG A 213 8.93 0.81 -10.02
CA ARG A 213 10.24 0.91 -9.33
C ARG A 213 10.29 0.04 -8.09
N LEU A 214 9.23 0.04 -7.27
CA LEU A 214 9.15 -0.79 -6.07
C LEU A 214 9.20 -2.28 -6.41
N VAL A 215 8.47 -2.73 -7.43
CA VAL A 215 8.54 -4.12 -7.93
C VAL A 215 9.96 -4.50 -8.36
N GLY A 216 10.72 -3.52 -8.88
CA GLY A 216 12.12 -3.68 -9.24
C GLY A 216 13.04 -4.01 -8.06
N VAL A 217 12.78 -3.49 -6.87
CA VAL A 217 13.74 -3.56 -5.74
C VAL A 217 13.22 -4.27 -4.49
N CYS A 218 11.91 -4.28 -4.26
CA CYS A 218 11.31 -4.79 -3.04
C CYS A 218 11.48 -6.30 -2.92
N TRP A 219 11.77 -6.76 -1.70
CA TRP A 219 11.93 -8.18 -1.42
C TRP A 219 10.59 -8.88 -1.27
N HIS A 220 9.57 -8.21 -0.74
CA HIS A 220 8.31 -8.82 -0.32
C HIS A 220 7.15 -8.53 -1.28
N THR A 221 7.40 -7.86 -2.40
CA THR A 221 6.38 -7.55 -3.41
C THR A 221 6.32 -8.66 -4.46
N TYR A 222 5.14 -9.24 -4.65
CA TYR A 222 4.89 -10.35 -5.58
C TYR A 222 3.71 -10.05 -6.49
N GLN A 223 3.78 -10.58 -7.70
CA GLN A 223 2.63 -10.55 -8.61
C GLN A 223 1.51 -11.44 -8.07
N MET A 224 0.28 -10.95 -8.14
CA MET A 224 -0.90 -11.75 -7.81
C MET A 224 -1.20 -12.80 -8.90
N PRO A 225 -1.83 -13.93 -8.54
CA PRO A 225 -2.27 -14.92 -9.53
C PRO A 225 -3.10 -14.31 -10.66
N GLY A 226 -2.87 -14.76 -11.89
CA GLY A 226 -3.59 -14.27 -13.07
C GLY A 226 -3.22 -12.85 -13.50
N GLY A 227 -2.12 -12.28 -12.99
CA GLY A 227 -1.61 -10.97 -13.42
C GLY A 227 -2.46 -9.80 -12.96
N ARG A 228 -3.28 -9.98 -11.91
CA ARG A 228 -4.26 -8.98 -11.43
C ARG A 228 -3.67 -7.83 -10.62
N GLY A 229 -2.35 -7.65 -10.65
CA GLY A 229 -1.63 -6.66 -9.85
C GLY A 229 -0.61 -7.28 -8.92
N TRP A 230 -0.36 -6.60 -7.81
CA TRP A 230 0.74 -6.88 -6.88
C TRP A 230 0.23 -7.01 -5.45
N GLN A 231 1.00 -7.71 -4.62
CA GLN A 231 0.74 -7.86 -3.20
C GLN A 231 2.04 -7.99 -2.41
N PHE A 232 2.03 -7.55 -1.16
CA PHE A 232 3.04 -7.94 -0.18
C PHE A 232 2.83 -9.38 0.30
N ARG A 233 3.92 -10.07 0.60
CA ARG A 233 3.96 -11.38 1.25
C ARG A 233 4.93 -11.37 2.43
N TYR A 234 4.81 -12.36 3.30
CA TYR A 234 5.74 -12.51 4.43
C TYR A 234 7.14 -12.90 3.98
N ASP A 235 7.22 -13.92 3.13
CA ASP A 235 8.50 -14.47 2.73
C ASP A 235 9.17 -13.50 1.76
N PRO A 236 10.46 -13.16 1.97
CA PRO A 236 11.19 -12.36 1.03
C PRO A 236 11.57 -13.18 -0.21
N ASN A 237 11.65 -12.48 -1.34
CA ASN A 237 12.14 -13.03 -2.59
C ASN A 237 13.65 -13.17 -2.53
N ILE A 238 14.13 -14.40 -2.38
CA ILE A 238 15.55 -14.73 -2.30
C ILE A 238 16.31 -14.23 -3.54
N ILE A 239 15.70 -14.27 -4.72
CA ILE A 239 16.33 -13.79 -5.96
C ILE A 239 16.59 -12.29 -5.86
N LYS A 240 15.61 -11.50 -5.40
CA LYS A 240 15.77 -10.05 -5.18
C LYS A 240 16.89 -9.73 -4.18
N GLN A 241 16.97 -10.49 -3.09
CA GLN A 241 18.07 -10.32 -2.12
C GLN A 241 19.44 -10.64 -2.73
N ILE A 242 19.53 -11.70 -3.54
CA ILE A 242 20.78 -12.05 -4.23
C ILE A 242 21.16 -10.97 -5.23
N GLU A 243 20.20 -10.47 -6.03
CA GLU A 243 20.41 -9.39 -7.01
C GLU A 243 20.92 -8.12 -6.34
N GLU A 244 20.29 -7.69 -5.24
CA GLU A 244 20.73 -6.53 -4.48
C GLU A 244 22.13 -6.72 -3.89
N ARG A 245 22.39 -7.86 -3.22
CA ARG A 245 23.71 -8.16 -2.65
C ARG A 245 24.79 -8.22 -3.73
N LYS A 246 24.49 -8.78 -4.90
CA LYS A 246 25.41 -8.81 -6.04
C LYS A 246 25.76 -7.38 -6.49
N GLY A 247 24.79 -6.46 -6.50
CA GLY A 247 25.03 -5.06 -6.83
C GLY A 247 25.93 -4.31 -5.82
N GLN A 248 26.01 -4.79 -4.58
CA GLN A 248 26.83 -4.18 -3.52
C GLN A 248 28.28 -4.69 -3.51
N ILE A 249 28.60 -5.74 -4.26
CA ILE A 249 29.96 -6.31 -4.31
C ILE A 249 30.69 -5.73 -5.54
N PRO A 250 31.80 -4.99 -5.35
CA PRO A 250 32.61 -4.53 -6.47
C PRO A 250 33.15 -5.70 -7.30
N PHE A 251 33.16 -5.54 -8.63
CA PHE A 251 33.60 -6.61 -9.54
C PHE A 251 35.05 -7.06 -9.25
N GLU A 252 35.96 -6.13 -8.95
CA GLU A 252 37.36 -6.45 -8.63
C GLU A 252 37.51 -7.23 -7.31
N ASP A 253 36.71 -6.90 -6.30
CA ASP A 253 36.68 -7.65 -5.03
C ASP A 253 36.16 -9.08 -5.27
N ALA A 254 35.11 -9.23 -6.08
CA ALA A 254 34.61 -10.54 -6.47
C ALA A 254 35.67 -11.33 -7.26
N ARG A 255 36.31 -10.69 -8.25
CA ARG A 255 37.32 -11.30 -9.12
C ARG A 255 38.54 -11.77 -8.36
N SER A 256 39.01 -11.02 -7.36
CA SER A 256 40.17 -11.38 -6.54
C SER A 256 39.85 -12.48 -5.52
N ARG A 257 38.60 -12.53 -5.04
CA ARG A 257 38.17 -13.52 -4.05
C ARG A 257 37.94 -14.92 -4.61
N VAL A 258 37.46 -15.05 -5.85
CA VAL A 258 37.27 -16.37 -6.50
C VAL A 258 38.57 -17.20 -6.55
N PRO A 259 39.70 -16.71 -7.08
CA PRO A 259 40.95 -17.47 -7.09
C PRO A 259 41.49 -17.71 -5.68
N ALA A 260 41.34 -16.76 -4.74
CA ALA A 260 41.75 -16.95 -3.36
C ALA A 260 40.99 -18.11 -2.68
N GLU A 261 39.67 -18.17 -2.85
CA GLU A 261 38.84 -19.25 -2.30
C GLU A 261 39.17 -20.60 -2.96
N ALA A 262 39.38 -20.61 -4.28
CA ALA A 262 39.81 -21.79 -5.01
C ALA A 262 41.19 -22.27 -4.53
N GLN A 263 42.14 -21.36 -4.32
CA GLN A 263 43.46 -21.68 -3.78
C GLN A 263 43.37 -22.24 -2.36
N GLN A 264 42.51 -21.68 -1.51
CA GLN A 264 42.29 -22.19 -0.16
C GLN A 264 41.64 -23.59 -0.16
N TYR A 265 40.62 -23.80 -1.00
CA TYR A 265 39.90 -25.08 -1.07
C TYR A 265 40.76 -26.19 -1.67
N PHE A 266 41.54 -25.89 -2.72
CA PHE A 266 42.38 -26.85 -3.42
C PHE A 266 43.83 -26.90 -2.91
N GLY A 267 44.26 -26.00 -2.04
CA GLY A 267 45.63 -25.94 -1.49
C GLY A 267 45.98 -27.05 -0.49
N GLY A 268 45.16 -28.10 -0.40
CA GLY A 268 45.44 -29.29 0.40
C GLY A 268 46.51 -30.21 -0.23
N PRO A 269 46.92 -31.28 0.47
CA PRO A 269 48.04 -32.14 0.06
C PRO A 269 47.85 -32.84 -1.30
N SER A 270 46.63 -32.85 -1.84
CA SER A 270 46.27 -33.57 -3.07
C SER A 270 46.44 -32.76 -4.36
N PHE A 271 46.48 -31.42 -4.30
CA PHE A 271 46.60 -30.57 -5.49
C PHE A 271 47.67 -29.49 -5.29
N LYS A 272 48.55 -29.33 -6.27
CA LYS A 272 49.45 -28.17 -6.37
C LYS A 272 48.84 -27.17 -7.34
N LEU A 273 48.54 -25.98 -6.85
CA LEU A 273 48.10 -24.87 -7.71
C LEU A 273 49.28 -24.44 -8.58
N ALA A 274 49.08 -24.47 -9.91
CA ALA A 274 50.04 -23.89 -10.85
C ALA A 274 50.00 -22.35 -10.70
N ALA A 275 51.19 -21.73 -10.69
CA ALA A 275 51.36 -20.29 -10.57
C ALA A 275 50.77 -19.54 -11.78
#